data_AF-A0A955VKN3-F1
#
_entry.id   AF-A0A955VKN3-F1
#
_cell.length_a   1.000
_cell.length_b   1.000
_cell.length_c   1.000
_cell.angle_alpha   90.00
_cell.angle_beta   90.00
_cell.angle_gamma   90.00
#
_symmetry.space_group_name_H-M   'P 1'
#
loop_
_entity.id
_entity.type
_entity.pdbx_description
1 polymer ?
#
loop_
_entity_poly.entity_id
_entity_poly.type
_entity_poly.pdbx_seq_one_letter_code
_entity_poly.pdbx_strand_id
1 'polypeptide(L)'
;MELARTCKIAAVFAVLLSLTFATAFAADKKAPTPAPKKDPAPKKDPAPKKAPAPTPAPAPTNTPTPLTRPKAPTKPTHNIKLKELEEKVTTLKEQIFTTKTRIMLLKEQIINDTIAEAKAVIRHSNELGASFRVVRALYFLDDNKIYFQDNRTRELKDTFVIYQGSVVPGNHILTVELMVQGHSPVFTYINGYRFRIRSSFAFHALKGRITQLTVLPYEKGGQTTSIEQRPSVKYRVQQFQLTKESLKKLSGIKNRDVKRKK
;
A
#
# COMPACT_ATOMS: atom_id res chain seq x y z
N MET A 1 -20.93 -1.02 -59.95
CA MET A 1 -20.15 -2.14 -60.51
C MET A 1 -18.74 -1.65 -60.69
N GLU A 2 -17.77 -2.22 -59.99
CA GLU A 2 -16.39 -2.24 -60.48
C GLU A 2 -15.75 -3.55 -60.02
N LEU A 3 -15.33 -4.35 -60.99
CA LEU A 3 -14.83 -5.70 -60.80
C LEU A 3 -13.33 -5.70 -61.05
N ALA A 4 -12.63 -6.39 -60.15
CA ALA A 4 -11.29 -6.94 -60.26
C ALA A 4 -10.63 -6.99 -61.66
N ARG A 5 -9.30 -6.75 -61.71
CA ARG A 5 -8.31 -7.72 -62.26
C ARG A 5 -6.83 -7.31 -62.10
N THR A 6 -6.13 -8.06 -61.23
CA THR A 6 -4.83 -8.75 -61.46
C THR A 6 -3.71 -8.12 -62.33
N CYS A 7 -2.58 -7.81 -61.67
CA CYS A 7 -1.17 -7.80 -62.13
C CYS A 7 -0.27 -7.70 -60.86
N LYS A 8 0.98 -8.19 -60.72
CA LYS A 8 1.88 -9.13 -61.44
C LYS A 8 2.80 -9.82 -60.37
N ILE A 9 3.21 -11.10 -60.52
CA ILE A 9 4.57 -11.60 -60.90
C ILE A 9 5.73 -10.91 -60.13
N ALA A 10 6.69 -11.57 -59.46
CA ALA A 10 6.91 -12.98 -59.08
C ALA A 10 8.02 -13.07 -58.00
N ALA A 11 8.08 -14.19 -57.26
CA ALA A 11 9.33 -14.78 -56.74
C ALA A 11 9.03 -16.17 -56.14
N VAL A 12 9.16 -17.22 -56.94
CA VAL A 12 9.14 -18.60 -56.45
C VAL A 12 10.54 -18.94 -55.96
N PHE A 13 10.68 -19.30 -54.69
CA PHE A 13 11.83 -20.07 -54.21
C PHE A 13 11.33 -21.27 -53.40
N ALA A 14 11.78 -22.45 -53.81
CA ALA A 14 11.34 -23.74 -53.27
C ALA A 14 12.33 -24.27 -52.21
N VAL A 15 12.10 -25.51 -51.76
CA VAL A 15 12.99 -26.36 -50.94
C VAL A 15 13.01 -26.01 -49.44
N LEU A 16 12.94 -26.93 -48.47
CA LEU A 16 12.38 -28.30 -48.39
C LEU A 16 12.39 -28.72 -46.90
N LEU A 17 11.58 -29.74 -46.55
CA LEU A 17 11.88 -30.76 -45.52
C LEU A 17 11.80 -30.41 -44.00
N SER A 18 10.89 -31.12 -43.33
CA SER A 18 10.99 -31.70 -41.97
C SER A 18 11.43 -30.85 -40.77
N LEU A 19 10.55 -30.74 -39.76
CA LEU A 19 10.71 -31.60 -38.57
C LEU A 19 9.38 -31.83 -37.83
N THR A 20 9.22 -33.05 -37.32
CA THR A 20 8.10 -33.50 -36.49
C THR A 20 8.20 -32.91 -35.08
N PHE A 21 7.07 -32.46 -34.52
CA PHE A 21 6.95 -32.25 -33.07
C PHE A 21 5.89 -33.19 -32.51
N ALA A 22 6.35 -34.20 -31.76
CA ALA A 22 5.49 -35.25 -31.24
C ALA A 22 4.60 -34.74 -30.10
N THR A 23 3.37 -35.27 -30.05
CA THR A 23 2.38 -35.00 -29.01
C THR A 23 2.71 -35.75 -27.71
N ALA A 24 3.11 -35.02 -26.67
CA ALA A 24 3.23 -35.58 -25.32
C ALA A 24 1.86 -35.54 -24.61
N PHE A 25 1.11 -36.64 -24.67
CA PHE A 25 -0.10 -36.83 -23.86
C PHE A 25 0.24 -37.36 -22.47
N ALA A 26 -0.45 -36.84 -21.46
CA ALA A 26 -0.24 -37.20 -20.06
C ALA A 26 -0.82 -38.58 -19.70
N ALA A 27 -0.17 -39.28 -18.77
CA ALA A 27 -0.73 -40.43 -18.07
C ALA A 27 -0.68 -40.17 -16.56
N ASP A 28 -1.81 -39.77 -16.00
CA ASP A 28 -2.01 -39.49 -14.58
C ASP A 28 -2.07 -40.80 -13.77
N LYS A 29 -1.28 -40.91 -12.69
CA LYS A 29 -1.36 -42.01 -11.72
C LYS A 29 -1.36 -41.50 -10.28
N LYS A 30 -2.56 -41.06 -9.87
CA LYS A 30 -3.21 -41.22 -8.55
C LYS A 30 -2.35 -41.79 -7.40
N ALA A 31 -2.30 -41.02 -6.31
CA ALA A 31 -1.53 -41.26 -5.08
C ALA A 31 -1.95 -42.49 -4.24
N PRO A 32 -1.12 -42.82 -3.23
CA PRO A 32 -1.63 -43.19 -1.90
C PRO A 32 -1.12 -42.25 -0.77
N THR A 33 -2.11 -41.70 -0.05
CA THR A 33 -2.17 -41.40 1.40
C THR A 33 -0.86 -41.26 2.22
N PRO A 34 -0.57 -40.07 2.79
CA PRO A 34 0.36 -39.95 3.92
C PRO A 34 -0.33 -40.36 5.25
N ALA A 35 0.30 -41.24 6.01
CA ALA A 35 -0.19 -41.69 7.32
C ALA A 35 -0.01 -40.63 8.43
N PRO A 36 -0.92 -40.53 9.42
CA PRO A 36 -0.83 -39.52 10.47
C PRO A 36 0.27 -39.86 11.49
N LYS A 37 1.28 -39.00 11.60
CA LYS A 37 2.26 -39.06 12.69
C LYS A 37 1.76 -38.25 13.89
N LYS A 38 1.83 -38.88 15.06
CA LYS A 38 1.33 -38.39 16.36
C LYS A 38 2.08 -37.15 16.84
N ASP A 39 1.35 -36.25 17.49
CA ASP A 39 1.89 -35.11 18.22
C ASP A 39 2.73 -35.54 19.44
N PRO A 40 3.92 -34.94 19.65
CA PRO A 40 4.57 -34.90 20.95
C PRO A 40 4.07 -33.71 21.79
N ALA A 41 3.79 -33.97 23.07
CA ALA A 41 3.24 -33.02 24.04
C ALA A 41 4.14 -31.79 24.32
N PRO A 42 3.60 -30.72 24.95
CA PRO A 42 4.25 -29.41 25.02
C PRO A 42 5.52 -29.38 25.86
N LYS A 43 6.59 -28.78 25.34
CA LYS A 43 7.75 -28.38 26.15
C LYS A 43 7.44 -27.07 26.87
N LYS A 44 7.49 -27.12 28.21
CA LYS A 44 7.26 -26.00 29.12
C LYS A 44 8.37 -24.95 29.01
N ASP A 45 8.01 -23.69 29.20
CA ASP A 45 8.93 -22.56 29.24
C ASP A 45 9.97 -22.66 30.36
N PRO A 46 11.26 -22.36 30.10
CA PRO A 46 12.23 -22.04 31.14
C PRO A 46 11.90 -20.67 31.74
N ALA A 47 11.68 -20.63 33.06
CA ALA A 47 11.36 -19.38 33.77
C ALA A 47 12.49 -18.33 33.71
N PRO A 48 12.17 -17.03 33.83
CA PRO A 48 13.16 -15.96 33.64
C PRO A 48 14.23 -15.96 34.73
N LYS A 49 15.51 -16.04 34.35
CA LYS A 49 16.63 -15.75 35.26
C LYS A 49 16.66 -14.25 35.55
N LYS A 50 16.14 -13.87 36.72
CA LYS A 50 16.50 -12.59 37.37
C LYS A 50 17.99 -12.64 37.73
N ALA A 51 18.77 -11.72 37.17
CA ALA A 51 20.09 -11.36 37.67
C ALA A 51 20.02 -9.94 38.27
N PRO A 52 20.85 -9.60 39.28
CA PRO A 52 20.57 -8.46 40.16
C PRO A 52 20.78 -7.09 39.52
N ALA A 53 20.05 -6.09 40.01
CA ALA A 53 20.27 -4.69 39.66
C ALA A 53 21.64 -4.22 40.18
N PRO A 54 22.43 -3.47 39.38
CA PRO A 54 23.60 -2.77 39.90
C PRO A 54 23.18 -1.65 40.86
N THR A 55 23.85 -1.59 42.00
CA THR A 55 23.65 -0.63 43.09
C THR A 55 23.73 0.83 42.59
N PRO A 56 22.88 1.75 43.08
CA PRO A 56 22.99 3.17 42.76
C PRO A 56 24.34 3.74 43.21
N ALA A 57 25.03 4.45 42.32
CA ALA A 57 26.19 5.24 42.69
C ALA A 57 25.76 6.41 43.62
N PRO A 58 26.45 6.66 44.75
CA PRO A 58 26.10 7.75 45.66
C PRO A 58 26.31 9.11 45.00
N ALA A 59 25.36 10.02 45.21
CA ALA A 59 25.45 11.39 44.72
C ALA A 59 26.62 12.14 45.41
N PRO A 60 27.32 13.05 44.69
CA PRO A 60 28.34 13.89 45.30
C PRO A 60 27.70 14.82 46.34
N THR A 61 28.17 14.71 47.58
CA THR A 61 27.70 15.52 48.71
C THR A 61 28.14 16.97 48.54
N ASN A 62 27.17 17.89 48.51
CA ASN A 62 27.44 19.32 48.58
C ASN A 62 28.10 19.66 49.92
N THR A 63 29.35 20.11 49.90
CA THR A 63 29.99 20.75 51.06
C THR A 63 30.20 22.24 50.74
N PRO A 64 29.63 23.18 51.52
CA PRO A 64 29.76 24.60 51.23
C PRO A 64 31.13 25.13 51.66
N THR A 65 31.82 25.83 50.76
CA THR A 65 33.06 26.56 51.07
C THR A 65 32.72 27.91 51.72
N PRO A 66 33.15 28.19 52.97
CA PRO A 66 32.96 29.50 53.58
C PRO A 66 34.17 30.39 53.28
N LEU A 67 34.07 31.26 52.27
CA LEU A 67 35.05 32.32 52.05
C LEU A 67 34.38 33.70 51.94
N THR A 68 34.47 34.41 53.07
CA THR A 68 34.82 35.84 53.19
C THR A 68 34.00 36.86 52.40
N ARG A 69 33.19 37.63 53.12
CA ARG A 69 32.54 38.87 52.66
C ARG A 69 33.53 40.05 52.66
N PRO A 70 33.70 40.78 51.53
CA PRO A 70 34.22 42.14 51.54
C PRO A 70 33.09 43.19 51.45
N LYS A 71 33.20 44.13 52.38
CA LYS A 71 32.58 45.46 52.51
C LYS A 71 32.26 46.20 51.19
N ALA A 72 31.09 46.85 51.14
CA ALA A 72 30.72 47.90 50.17
C ALA A 72 30.89 49.31 50.80
N PRO A 73 30.63 50.46 50.12
CA PRO A 73 30.35 50.67 48.68
C PRO A 73 31.17 51.81 48.03
N THR A 74 31.37 51.76 46.70
CA THR A 74 31.63 52.94 45.83
C THR A 74 31.19 52.63 44.40
N LYS A 75 30.80 53.63 43.60
CA LYS A 75 30.18 53.45 42.27
C LYS A 75 31.21 52.90 41.25
N PRO A 76 31.08 51.64 40.82
CA PRO A 76 30.71 51.37 39.41
C PRO A 76 29.72 50.20 39.25
N THR A 77 28.91 49.92 40.28
CA THR A 77 28.05 48.73 40.40
C THR A 77 26.98 48.53 39.31
N HIS A 78 26.63 49.56 38.52
CA HIS A 78 25.67 49.42 37.43
C HIS A 78 26.31 48.86 36.15
N ASN A 79 27.53 49.30 35.80
CA ASN A 79 28.24 48.82 34.61
C ASN A 79 28.64 47.34 34.74
N ILE A 80 28.91 46.87 35.97
CA ILE A 80 29.18 45.45 36.26
C ILE A 80 27.91 44.61 36.04
N LYS A 81 26.75 45.07 36.52
CA LYS A 81 25.47 44.40 36.29
C LYS A 81 25.08 44.34 34.81
N LEU A 82 25.36 45.38 34.04
CA LEU A 82 25.12 45.37 32.60
C LEU A 82 25.96 44.31 31.88
N LYS A 83 27.26 44.21 32.19
CA LYS A 83 28.12 43.12 31.67
C LYS A 83 27.64 41.73 32.08
N GLU A 84 27.21 41.56 33.32
CA GLU A 84 26.63 40.30 33.82
C GLU A 84 25.32 39.94 33.07
N LEU A 85 24.49 40.94 32.72
CA LEU A 85 23.31 40.75 31.88
C LEU A 85 23.68 40.42 30.43
N GLU A 86 24.71 41.04 29.85
CA GLU A 86 25.20 40.75 28.51
C GLU A 86 25.77 39.32 28.39
N GLU A 87 26.52 38.87 29.41
CA GLU A 87 27.01 37.48 29.51
C GLU A 87 25.85 36.49 29.63
N LYS A 88 24.84 36.79 30.47
CA LYS A 88 23.60 36.00 30.57
C LYS A 88 22.81 35.97 29.25
N VAL A 89 22.73 37.07 28.53
CA VAL A 89 22.08 37.12 27.20
C VAL A 89 22.88 36.33 26.17
N THR A 90 24.20 36.34 26.23
CA THR A 90 25.08 35.61 25.30
C THR A 90 25.01 34.10 25.54
N THR A 91 25.08 33.66 26.79
CA THR A 91 24.87 32.25 27.16
C THR A 91 23.45 31.78 26.86
N LEU A 92 22.42 32.62 27.07
CA LEU A 92 21.05 32.28 26.70
C LEU A 92 20.86 32.18 25.18
N LYS A 93 21.53 33.04 24.38
CA LYS A 93 21.55 32.92 22.91
C LYS A 93 22.19 31.61 22.48
N GLU A 94 23.33 31.24 23.06
CA GLU A 94 24.00 29.96 22.77
C GLU A 94 23.11 28.76 23.14
N GLN A 95 22.47 28.79 24.31
CA GLN A 95 21.50 27.78 24.72
C GLN A 95 20.29 27.71 23.78
N ILE A 96 19.73 28.85 23.36
CA ILE A 96 18.61 28.89 22.39
C ILE A 96 19.06 28.35 21.04
N PHE A 97 20.26 28.69 20.56
CA PHE A 97 20.78 28.24 19.27
C PHE A 97 21.10 26.73 19.28
N THR A 98 21.77 26.25 20.34
CA THR A 98 21.99 24.82 20.59
C THR A 98 20.66 24.05 20.71
N THR A 99 19.69 24.58 21.47
CA THR A 99 18.36 23.96 21.65
C THR A 99 17.58 23.94 20.34
N LYS A 100 17.59 25.03 19.57
CA LYS A 100 16.96 25.10 18.24
C LYS A 100 17.59 24.11 17.26
N THR A 101 18.91 23.99 17.26
CA THR A 101 19.65 23.04 16.41
C THR A 101 19.33 21.59 16.81
N ARG A 102 19.29 21.29 18.11
CA ARG A 102 18.88 19.97 18.63
C ARG A 102 17.42 19.65 18.33
N ILE A 103 16.50 20.60 18.47
CA ILE A 103 15.08 20.43 18.10
C ILE A 103 14.93 20.24 16.59
N MET A 104 15.72 20.95 15.77
CA MET A 104 15.70 20.77 14.32
C MET A 104 16.19 19.36 13.93
N LEU A 105 17.31 18.89 14.49
CA LEU A 105 17.80 17.53 14.29
C LEU A 105 16.76 16.50 14.76
N LEU A 106 16.21 16.66 15.98
CA LEU A 106 15.16 15.78 16.51
C LEU A 106 13.91 15.80 15.64
N LYS A 107 13.52 16.94 15.06
CA LYS A 107 12.39 17.03 14.12
C LYS A 107 12.66 16.22 12.86
N GLU A 108 13.83 16.37 12.24
CA GLU A 108 14.19 15.60 11.04
C GLU A 108 14.31 14.10 11.35
N GLN A 109 14.90 13.73 12.50
CA GLN A 109 14.93 12.34 12.96
C GLN A 109 13.52 11.81 13.22
N ILE A 110 12.66 12.53 13.94
CA ILE A 110 11.28 12.13 14.22
C ILE A 110 10.47 12.00 12.91
N ILE A 111 10.71 12.83 11.89
CA ILE A 111 10.06 12.67 10.57
C ILE A 111 10.51 11.37 9.85
N ASN A 112 11.73 10.89 10.12
CA ASN A 112 12.29 9.67 9.52
C ASN A 112 11.96 8.38 10.32
N ASP A 113 12.01 8.47 11.66
CA ASP A 113 11.84 7.38 12.64
C ASP A 113 10.40 7.20 13.12
N THR A 114 9.60 8.28 13.23
CA THR A 114 8.16 8.09 13.36
C THR A 114 7.71 7.36 12.10
N ILE A 115 7.05 6.22 12.28
CA ILE A 115 6.49 5.41 11.21
C ILE A 115 5.49 6.30 10.47
N ALA A 116 5.97 7.01 9.44
CA ALA A 116 5.22 8.07 8.81
C ALA A 116 4.05 7.44 8.08
N GLU A 117 2.89 7.51 8.73
CA GLU A 117 1.68 6.74 8.44
C GLU A 117 1.35 6.78 6.95
N ALA A 118 1.62 5.67 6.25
CA ALA A 118 1.24 5.54 4.85
C ALA A 118 -0.27 5.33 4.79
N LYS A 119 -0.96 5.98 3.85
CA LYS A 119 -2.40 5.81 3.68
C LYS A 119 -2.70 5.10 2.37
N ALA A 120 -3.45 4.02 2.44
CA ALA A 120 -3.93 3.30 1.28
C ALA A 120 -5.40 3.67 1.01
N VAL A 121 -5.69 4.04 -0.24
CA VAL A 121 -7.06 4.26 -0.73
C VAL A 121 -7.30 3.33 -1.90
N ILE A 122 -8.02 2.24 -1.64
CA ILE A 122 -8.28 1.19 -2.62
C ILE A 122 -9.68 1.41 -3.20
N ARG A 123 -9.76 1.55 -4.52
CA ARG A 123 -10.99 1.83 -5.27
C ARG A 123 -11.29 0.73 -6.28
N HIS A 124 -12.56 0.32 -6.34
CA HIS A 124 -13.11 -0.43 -7.45
C HIS A 124 -13.56 0.56 -8.54
N SER A 125 -13.29 0.22 -9.80
CA SER A 125 -13.81 0.94 -10.97
C SER A 125 -14.07 -0.09 -12.08
N ASN A 126 -15.32 -0.54 -12.21
CA ASN A 126 -15.77 -1.47 -13.22
C ASN A 126 -15.61 -0.85 -14.63
N GLU A 127 -14.69 -1.39 -15.43
CA GLU A 127 -14.51 -1.07 -16.85
C GLU A 127 -14.84 -2.28 -17.74
N LEU A 128 -15.63 -3.25 -17.24
CA LEU A 128 -16.17 -4.35 -18.04
C LEU A 128 -17.27 -3.85 -19.00
N GLY A 129 -17.35 -4.44 -20.18
CA GLY A 129 -18.41 -4.17 -21.14
C GLY A 129 -19.77 -4.71 -20.68
N ALA A 130 -20.85 -4.24 -21.33
CA ALA A 130 -22.23 -4.65 -21.02
C ALA A 130 -22.47 -6.19 -21.11
N SER A 131 -21.60 -6.89 -21.83
CA SER A 131 -21.54 -8.37 -21.94
C SER A 131 -21.24 -9.09 -20.62
N PHE A 132 -20.85 -8.38 -19.56
CA PHE A 132 -20.38 -8.94 -18.30
C PHE A 132 -20.93 -8.16 -17.09
N ARG A 133 -21.39 -8.87 -16.07
CA ARG A 133 -21.84 -8.28 -14.79
C ARG A 133 -21.04 -8.88 -13.63
N VAL A 134 -20.52 -8.05 -12.73
CA VAL A 134 -19.88 -8.53 -11.49
C VAL A 134 -20.97 -9.00 -10.53
N VAL A 135 -20.92 -10.28 -10.14
CA VAL A 135 -21.86 -10.91 -9.19
C VAL A 135 -21.31 -10.94 -7.78
N ARG A 136 -19.99 -11.09 -7.63
CA ARG A 136 -19.32 -11.12 -6.33
C ARG A 136 -17.97 -10.42 -6.43
N ALA A 137 -17.64 -9.61 -5.43
CA ALA A 137 -16.34 -8.99 -5.29
C ALA A 137 -15.79 -9.23 -3.87
N LEU A 138 -14.59 -9.80 -3.81
CA LEU A 138 -13.89 -10.18 -2.59
C LEU A 138 -12.46 -9.65 -2.67
N TYR A 139 -12.06 -8.89 -1.66
CA TYR A 139 -10.74 -8.25 -1.60
C TYR A 139 -10.01 -8.63 -0.33
N PHE A 140 -8.75 -8.96 -0.48
CA PHE A 140 -7.80 -9.20 0.60
C PHE A 140 -6.62 -8.25 0.47
N LEU A 141 -6.25 -7.59 1.57
CA LEU A 141 -5.02 -6.83 1.69
C LEU A 141 -4.14 -7.58 2.70
N ASP A 142 -2.96 -8.02 2.26
CA ASP A 142 -2.02 -8.81 3.08
C ASP A 142 -2.74 -10.01 3.75
N ASP A 143 -3.42 -10.80 2.91
CA ASP A 143 -4.29 -11.94 3.24
C ASP A 143 -5.49 -11.67 4.16
N ASN A 144 -5.64 -10.45 4.68
CA ASN A 144 -6.79 -10.03 5.48
C ASN A 144 -7.96 -9.57 4.58
N LYS A 145 -9.14 -10.18 4.75
CA LYS A 145 -10.34 -9.85 3.99
C LYS A 145 -10.88 -8.46 4.36
N ILE A 146 -10.56 -7.46 3.54
CA ILE A 146 -10.97 -6.05 3.74
C ILE A 146 -12.39 -5.76 3.22
N TYR A 147 -12.88 -6.50 2.23
CA TYR A 147 -14.18 -6.25 1.63
C TYR A 147 -14.79 -7.51 1.03
N PHE A 148 -16.09 -7.66 1.17
CA PHE A 148 -16.89 -8.71 0.56
C PHE A 148 -18.26 -8.16 0.20
N GLN A 149 -18.65 -8.30 -1.07
CA GLN A 149 -19.97 -7.96 -1.56
C GLN A 149 -20.44 -9.05 -2.53
N ASP A 150 -21.71 -9.43 -2.40
CA ASP A 150 -22.41 -10.35 -3.27
C ASP A 150 -23.70 -9.68 -3.74
N ASN A 151 -24.06 -9.88 -5.01
CA ASN A 151 -25.24 -9.32 -5.66
C ASN A 151 -26.55 -9.73 -4.95
N ARG A 152 -26.56 -10.90 -4.27
CA ARG A 152 -27.72 -11.32 -3.46
C ARG A 152 -27.98 -10.41 -2.24
N THR A 153 -26.96 -9.70 -1.76
CA THR A 153 -27.08 -8.80 -0.60
C THR A 153 -27.35 -7.36 -1.04
N ARG A 154 -26.63 -6.87 -2.06
CA ARG A 154 -26.82 -5.57 -2.71
C ARG A 154 -26.22 -5.61 -4.12
N GLU A 155 -26.84 -4.89 -5.05
CA GLU A 155 -26.25 -4.63 -6.36
C GLU A 155 -24.86 -4.00 -6.23
N LEU A 156 -23.89 -4.54 -6.97
CA LEU A 156 -22.55 -3.97 -7.06
C LEU A 156 -22.57 -2.73 -7.95
N LYS A 157 -22.20 -1.59 -7.38
CA LYS A 157 -22.02 -0.32 -8.11
C LYS A 157 -20.75 -0.40 -8.96
N ASP A 158 -20.75 0.29 -10.11
CA ASP A 158 -19.57 0.33 -10.99
C ASP A 158 -18.34 0.92 -10.31
N THR A 159 -18.50 1.98 -9.50
CA THR A 159 -17.39 2.63 -8.80
C THR A 159 -17.70 2.76 -7.32
N PHE A 160 -16.78 2.30 -6.47
CA PHE A 160 -16.84 2.44 -5.02
C PHE A 160 -15.46 2.38 -4.37
N VAL A 161 -15.36 2.87 -3.13
CA VAL A 161 -14.16 2.73 -2.30
C VAL A 161 -14.25 1.42 -1.54
N ILE A 162 -13.22 0.58 -1.66
CA ILE A 162 -13.08 -0.72 -1.01
C ILE A 162 -12.48 -0.54 0.39
N TYR A 163 -11.37 0.21 0.46
CA TYR A 163 -10.63 0.49 1.69
C TYR A 163 -10.13 1.93 1.66
N GLN A 164 -10.20 2.59 2.81
CA GLN A 164 -9.58 3.89 3.04
C GLN A 164 -9.08 3.89 4.48
N GLY A 165 -7.77 3.77 4.65
CA GLY A 165 -7.17 3.66 5.96
C GLY A 165 -5.65 3.74 5.92
N SER A 166 -5.06 3.67 7.10
CA SER A 166 -3.62 3.65 7.30
C SER A 166 -3.06 2.24 7.07
N VAL A 167 -1.81 2.15 6.63
CA VAL A 167 -1.07 0.91 6.40
C VAL A 167 0.38 1.08 6.84
N VAL A 168 1.04 -0.02 7.20
CA VAL A 168 2.47 -0.01 7.57
C VAL A 168 3.29 0.33 6.33
N PRO A 169 4.12 1.39 6.31
CA PRO A 169 4.92 1.73 5.13
C PRO A 169 5.82 0.56 4.69
N GLY A 170 5.67 0.10 3.45
CA GLY A 170 6.27 -1.14 2.99
C GLY A 170 5.66 -1.67 1.69
N ASN A 171 5.91 -2.95 1.39
CA ASN A 171 5.28 -3.65 0.28
C ASN A 171 4.05 -4.40 0.77
N HIS A 172 2.91 -4.18 0.13
CA HIS A 172 1.64 -4.85 0.42
C HIS A 172 1.18 -5.65 -0.79
N ILE A 173 0.33 -6.65 -0.56
CA ILE A 173 -0.26 -7.47 -1.60
C ILE A 173 -1.78 -7.28 -1.56
N LEU A 174 -2.34 -6.71 -2.63
CA LEU A 174 -3.77 -6.74 -2.87
C LEU A 174 -4.13 -8.00 -3.67
N THR A 175 -4.85 -8.92 -3.06
CA THR A 175 -5.48 -10.04 -3.78
C THR A 175 -6.94 -9.71 -4.06
N VAL A 176 -7.31 -9.81 -5.33
CA VAL A 176 -8.63 -9.52 -5.89
C VAL A 176 -9.24 -10.83 -6.36
N GLU A 177 -10.43 -11.15 -5.87
CA GLU A 177 -11.25 -12.23 -6.39
C GLU A 177 -12.63 -11.69 -6.81
N LEU A 178 -12.96 -11.85 -8.09
CA LEU A 178 -14.24 -11.46 -8.66
C LEU A 178 -14.94 -12.69 -9.24
N MET A 179 -16.24 -12.81 -9.02
CA MET A 179 -17.08 -13.67 -9.86
C MET A 179 -17.87 -12.77 -10.82
N VAL A 180 -17.66 -12.98 -12.11
CA VAL A 180 -18.30 -12.24 -13.19
C VAL A 180 -19.20 -13.20 -13.95
N GLN A 181 -20.44 -12.80 -14.20
CA GLN A 181 -21.40 -13.55 -15.01
C GLN A 181 -21.47 -12.96 -16.41
N GLY A 182 -21.50 -13.81 -17.43
CA GLY A 182 -21.83 -13.37 -18.79
C GLY A 182 -23.26 -12.85 -18.84
N HIS A 183 -23.50 -11.77 -19.58
CA HIS A 183 -24.84 -11.25 -19.83
C HIS A 183 -24.89 -10.63 -21.22
N SER A 184 -25.47 -11.32 -22.20
CA SER A 184 -25.72 -10.76 -23.53
C SER A 184 -27.21 -10.81 -23.87
N PRO A 185 -27.79 -9.73 -24.42
CA PRO A 185 -29.13 -9.76 -25.00
C PRO A 185 -29.18 -10.52 -26.33
N VAL A 186 -28.04 -10.67 -27.03
CA VAL A 186 -27.96 -11.32 -28.35
C VAL A 186 -27.43 -12.77 -28.24
N PHE A 187 -26.50 -13.02 -27.30
CA PHE A 187 -25.84 -14.32 -27.14
C PHE A 187 -26.29 -15.00 -25.85
N THR A 188 -27.51 -15.52 -25.83
CA THR A 188 -28.16 -16.10 -24.63
C THR A 188 -27.34 -17.21 -23.96
N TYR A 189 -26.55 -17.97 -24.73
CA TYR A 189 -25.70 -19.04 -24.21
C TYR A 189 -24.69 -18.55 -23.14
N ILE A 190 -24.23 -17.30 -23.18
CA ILE A 190 -23.25 -16.79 -22.21
C ILE A 190 -23.85 -16.56 -20.81
N ASN A 191 -25.18 -16.48 -20.71
CA ASN A 191 -25.88 -15.99 -19.51
C ASN A 191 -25.77 -16.95 -18.31
N GLY A 192 -25.52 -18.24 -18.56
CA GLY A 192 -25.28 -19.24 -17.52
C GLY A 192 -23.84 -19.25 -16.98
N TYR A 193 -22.87 -18.68 -17.70
CA TYR A 193 -21.46 -18.83 -17.37
C TYR A 193 -21.02 -17.85 -16.28
N ARG A 194 -20.27 -18.37 -15.31
CA ARG A 194 -19.66 -17.61 -14.21
C ARG A 194 -18.15 -17.80 -14.24
N PHE A 195 -17.44 -16.72 -14.51
CA PHE A 195 -15.99 -16.65 -14.58
C PHE A 195 -15.43 -16.19 -13.23
N ARG A 196 -14.51 -16.98 -12.66
CA ARG A 196 -13.79 -16.63 -11.44
C ARG A 196 -12.47 -15.98 -11.81
N ILE A 197 -12.36 -14.68 -11.62
CA ILE A 197 -11.14 -13.92 -11.86
C ILE A 197 -10.40 -13.81 -10.53
N ARG A 198 -9.19 -14.37 -10.45
CA ARG A 198 -8.28 -14.16 -9.32
C ARG A 198 -7.03 -13.45 -9.83
N SER A 199 -6.66 -12.36 -9.18
CA SER A 199 -5.46 -11.60 -9.50
C SER A 199 -4.83 -11.09 -8.21
N SER A 200 -3.51 -11.00 -8.17
CA SER A 200 -2.76 -10.51 -7.01
C SER A 200 -1.75 -9.47 -7.50
N PHE A 201 -1.64 -8.37 -6.77
CA PHE A 201 -0.80 -7.23 -7.15
C PHE A 201 -0.06 -6.70 -5.92
N ALA A 202 1.28 -6.81 -5.97
CA ALA A 202 2.16 -6.18 -5.00
C ALA A 202 2.24 -4.67 -5.29
N PHE A 203 2.03 -3.84 -4.27
CA PHE A 203 2.17 -2.39 -4.36
C PHE A 203 2.94 -1.83 -3.17
N HIS A 204 3.73 -0.79 -3.43
CA HIS A 204 4.53 -0.14 -2.40
C HIS A 204 3.80 1.06 -1.79
N ALA A 205 3.60 1.05 -0.47
CA ALA A 205 3.07 2.14 0.33
C ALA A 205 4.24 2.98 0.89
N LEU A 206 4.44 4.17 0.32
CA LEU A 206 5.50 5.08 0.73
C LEU A 206 5.15 5.78 2.06
N LYS A 207 6.16 5.87 2.94
CA LYS A 207 6.15 6.68 4.16
C LYS A 207 5.59 8.08 3.90
N GLY A 208 4.60 8.51 4.68
CA GLY A 208 4.03 9.86 4.62
C GLY A 208 3.34 10.23 3.29
N ARG A 209 2.95 9.24 2.48
CA ARG A 209 2.20 9.44 1.23
C ARG A 209 0.87 8.71 1.25
N ILE A 210 -0.03 9.13 0.36
CA ILE A 210 -1.27 8.41 0.07
C ILE A 210 -1.07 7.61 -1.22
N THR A 211 -1.07 6.28 -1.12
CA THR A 211 -1.12 5.38 -2.27
C THR A 211 -2.58 5.07 -2.61
N GLN A 212 -3.06 5.63 -3.72
CA GLN A 212 -4.37 5.32 -4.27
C GLN A 212 -4.24 4.18 -5.30
N LEU A 213 -4.78 3.01 -4.98
CA LEU A 213 -4.80 1.84 -5.86
C LEU A 213 -6.20 1.70 -6.46
N THR A 214 -6.32 1.90 -7.77
CA THR A 214 -7.59 1.65 -8.49
C THR A 214 -7.50 0.30 -9.18
N VAL A 215 -8.46 -0.57 -8.89
CA VAL A 215 -8.64 -1.88 -9.51
C VAL A 215 -9.66 -1.72 -10.63
N LEU A 216 -9.27 -2.07 -11.85
CA LEU A 216 -10.08 -1.90 -13.05
C LEU A 216 -10.26 -3.27 -13.74
N PRO A 217 -11.35 -3.99 -13.44
CA PRO A 217 -11.75 -5.15 -14.23
C PRO A 217 -12.10 -4.67 -15.64
N TYR A 218 -11.56 -5.32 -16.67
CA TYR A 218 -11.71 -4.94 -18.07
C TYR A 218 -11.86 -6.17 -18.97
N GLU A 219 -12.48 -6.00 -20.13
CA GLU A 219 -12.57 -7.04 -21.16
C GLU A 219 -11.30 -6.99 -22.05
N LYS A 220 -10.52 -8.07 -22.03
CA LYS A 220 -9.33 -8.30 -22.87
C LYS A 220 -9.70 -9.22 -24.03
N GLY A 221 -9.75 -8.71 -25.26
CA GLY A 221 -9.88 -9.58 -26.43
C GLY A 221 -10.37 -8.89 -27.68
N GLY A 222 -10.21 -9.57 -28.82
CA GLY A 222 -10.85 -9.22 -30.08
C GLY A 222 -12.00 -10.19 -30.40
N GLN A 223 -12.54 -10.11 -31.62
CA GLN A 223 -13.63 -10.97 -32.07
C GLN A 223 -13.31 -12.48 -31.94
N THR A 224 -12.04 -12.85 -32.07
CA THR A 224 -11.56 -14.25 -32.04
C THR A 224 -11.18 -14.78 -30.64
N THR A 225 -11.21 -13.96 -29.58
CA THR A 225 -10.82 -14.40 -28.23
C THR A 225 -11.95 -15.16 -27.55
N SER A 226 -11.68 -16.38 -27.06
CA SER A 226 -12.61 -17.18 -26.26
C SER A 226 -13.16 -16.38 -25.07
N ILE A 227 -14.49 -16.39 -24.91
CA ILE A 227 -15.18 -15.49 -23.97
C ILE A 227 -14.73 -15.66 -22.51
N GLU A 228 -14.31 -16.87 -22.14
CA GLU A 228 -13.83 -17.24 -20.81
C GLU A 228 -12.54 -16.53 -20.41
N GLN A 229 -11.66 -16.24 -21.38
CA GLN A 229 -10.35 -15.62 -21.14
C GLN A 229 -10.38 -14.09 -21.25
N ARG A 230 -11.55 -13.50 -21.55
CA ARG A 230 -11.66 -12.05 -21.72
C ARG A 230 -11.65 -11.27 -20.41
N PRO A 231 -12.33 -11.68 -19.34
CA PRO A 231 -12.35 -10.90 -18.11
C PRO A 231 -10.96 -10.88 -17.43
N SER A 232 -10.36 -9.69 -17.35
CA SER A 232 -9.03 -9.46 -16.79
C SER A 232 -9.05 -8.30 -15.80
N VAL A 233 -7.97 -8.10 -15.03
CA VAL A 233 -7.84 -7.01 -14.04
C VAL A 233 -6.61 -6.18 -14.34
N LYS A 234 -6.79 -4.87 -14.44
CA LYS A 234 -5.73 -3.87 -14.54
C LYS A 234 -5.62 -3.10 -13.23
N TYR A 235 -4.40 -2.74 -12.86
CA TYR A 235 -4.12 -1.94 -11.67
C TYR A 235 -3.60 -0.57 -12.08
N ARG A 236 -4.13 0.49 -11.45
CA ARG A 236 -3.65 1.86 -11.61
C ARG A 236 -3.25 2.39 -10.24
N VAL A 237 -1.94 2.46 -10.01
CA VAL A 237 -1.34 3.07 -8.81
C VAL A 237 -1.18 4.56 -9.05
N GLN A 238 -1.62 5.39 -8.10
CA GLN A 238 -1.34 6.81 -8.06
C GLN A 238 -0.87 7.17 -6.65
N GLN A 239 0.31 7.77 -6.52
CA GLN A 239 0.85 8.19 -5.23
C GLN A 239 0.76 9.72 -5.12
N PHE A 240 0.24 10.20 -3.99
CA PHE A 240 0.12 11.63 -3.69
C PHE A 240 0.87 11.95 -2.40
N GLN A 241 1.55 13.09 -2.35
CA GLN A 241 2.10 13.64 -1.10
C GLN A 241 0.95 13.86 -0.10
N LEU A 242 1.17 13.62 1.20
CA LEU A 242 0.18 13.87 2.27
C LEU A 242 0.07 15.38 2.60
N THR A 243 -0.29 16.19 1.61
CA THR A 243 -0.63 17.61 1.80
C THR A 243 -2.12 17.76 2.16
N LYS A 244 -2.49 18.86 2.83
CA LYS A 244 -3.89 19.17 3.14
C LYS A 244 -4.77 19.20 1.87
N GLU A 245 -4.19 19.57 0.73
CA GLU A 245 -4.86 19.61 -0.57
C GLU A 245 -5.12 18.23 -1.18
N SER A 246 -4.20 17.26 -1.04
CA SER A 246 -4.42 15.92 -1.59
C SER A 246 -5.51 15.16 -0.84
N LEU A 247 -5.59 15.35 0.49
CA LEU A 247 -6.71 14.89 1.32
C LEU A 247 -8.05 15.50 0.86
N LYS A 248 -8.07 16.81 0.55
CA LYS A 248 -9.25 17.49 -0.01
C LYS A 248 -9.61 17.01 -1.43
N LYS A 249 -8.62 16.61 -2.23
CA LYS A 249 -8.84 16.03 -3.57
C LYS A 249 -9.47 14.64 -3.48
N LEU A 250 -8.98 13.79 -2.56
CA LEU A 250 -9.51 12.44 -2.33
C LEU A 250 -10.93 12.47 -1.74
N SER A 251 -11.21 13.34 -0.76
CA SER A 251 -12.57 13.52 -0.25
C SER A 251 -13.49 14.22 -1.27
N GLY A 252 -12.97 15.16 -2.06
CA GLY A 252 -13.71 15.88 -3.10
C GLY A 252 -14.13 15.04 -4.30
N ILE A 253 -13.41 13.96 -4.63
CA ILE A 253 -13.85 12.98 -5.66
C ILE A 253 -15.19 12.35 -5.26
N LYS A 254 -15.36 12.00 -3.98
CA LYS A 254 -16.61 11.44 -3.43
C LYS A 254 -17.83 12.34 -3.68
N ASN A 255 -17.65 13.66 -3.78
CA ASN A 255 -18.72 14.61 -4.08
C ASN A 255 -18.91 14.89 -5.58
N ARG A 256 -17.87 14.76 -6.43
CA ARG A 256 -18.01 14.98 -7.87
C ARG A 256 -18.70 13.81 -8.60
N ASP A 257 -18.48 12.59 -8.14
CA ASP A 257 -19.13 11.40 -8.73
C ASP A 257 -20.64 11.34 -8.40
N VAL A 258 -21.08 11.97 -7.30
CA VAL A 258 -22.50 12.14 -6.97
C VAL A 258 -23.19 13.21 -7.84
N LYS A 259 -22.47 14.27 -8.23
CA LYS A 259 -23.06 15.42 -8.96
C LYS A 259 -23.14 15.23 -10.48
N ARG A 260 -22.64 14.13 -11.04
CA ARG A 260 -22.77 13.76 -12.48
C ARG A 260 -23.90 12.77 -12.79
N LYS A 261 -24.75 12.43 -11.81
CA LYS A 261 -25.94 11.57 -11.97
C LYS A 261 -27.25 12.29 -11.59
N LYS A 262 -27.35 13.57 -11.97
CA LYS A 262 -28.60 14.33 -12.09
C LYS A 262 -28.59 15.03 -13.44
#